data_AF-A0AAV5EP00-F1
#
_entry.id   AF-A0AAV5EP00-F1
#
_cell.length_a   1.000
_cell.length_b   1.000
_cell.length_c   1.000
_cell.angle_alpha   90.00
_cell.angle_beta   90.00
_cell.angle_gamma   90.00
#
_symmetry.space_group_name_H-M   'P 1'
#
loop_
_entity.id
_entity.type
_entity.pdbx_description
1 polymer ?
#
loop_
_entity_poly.entity_id
_entity_poly.type
_entity_poly.pdbx_seq_one_letter_code
_entity_poly.pdbx_strand_id
1 'polypeptide(L)'
;MANPSLTDHQRGKAPPPPPLPPPPELIEDAVTEILLRIPPDEPADLVRASLVDKRWRRVLTDPNFLRRYREFHRTPPLLGFFQNHPPADVGTMPRFVATTAASPFPQPEFGGKE
;
A
#
# COMPACT_ATOMS: atom_id res chain seq x y z
N MET A 1 -46.89 5.89 -61.59
CA MET A 1 -46.60 5.55 -60.17
C MET A 1 -45.28 4.80 -60.11
N ALA A 2 -44.22 5.43 -59.61
CA ALA A 2 -43.05 4.77 -59.02
C ALA A 2 -42.20 5.88 -58.37
N ASN A 3 -42.23 5.95 -57.04
CA ASN A 3 -41.32 6.80 -56.26
C ASN A 3 -40.00 6.03 -56.08
N PRO A 4 -38.83 6.63 -56.33
CA PRO A 4 -37.57 6.07 -55.85
C PRO A 4 -37.42 6.35 -54.35
N SER A 5 -37.30 5.29 -53.56
CA SER A 5 -37.06 5.38 -52.11
C SER A 5 -35.72 6.06 -51.83
N LEU A 6 -35.81 7.14 -51.06
CA LEU A 6 -34.74 7.96 -50.55
C LEU A 6 -33.79 7.16 -49.64
N THR A 7 -32.51 7.41 -49.86
CA THR A 7 -31.31 6.92 -49.18
C THR A 7 -31.41 6.84 -47.64
N ASP A 8 -31.09 5.66 -47.10
CA ASP A 8 -30.78 5.38 -45.70
C ASP A 8 -29.45 6.04 -45.31
N HIS A 9 -29.43 7.35 -45.06
CA HIS A 9 -28.20 8.10 -44.74
C HIS A 9 -28.28 8.97 -43.48
N GLN A 10 -29.30 8.84 -42.64
CA GLN A 10 -29.45 9.71 -41.46
C GLN A 10 -29.78 8.93 -40.18
N ARG A 11 -28.95 7.95 -39.82
CA ARG A 11 -28.77 7.60 -38.41
C ARG A 11 -27.66 8.48 -37.85
N GLY A 12 -27.99 9.72 -37.52
CA GLY A 12 -27.08 10.63 -36.85
C GLY A 12 -26.50 9.96 -35.60
N LYS A 13 -25.18 9.80 -35.54
CA LYS A 13 -24.48 9.30 -34.36
C LYS A 13 -24.69 10.30 -33.24
N ALA A 14 -25.48 9.94 -32.23
CA ALA A 14 -25.69 10.78 -31.05
C ALA A 14 -24.32 11.21 -30.49
N PRO A 15 -24.15 12.48 -30.10
CA PRO A 15 -22.91 12.93 -29.50
C PRO A 15 -22.61 12.05 -28.27
N PRO A 16 -21.34 11.65 -28.06
CA PRO A 16 -21.01 10.85 -26.89
C PRO A 16 -21.44 11.62 -25.63
N PRO A 17 -22.01 10.92 -24.63
CA PRO A 17 -22.37 11.57 -23.38
C PRO A 17 -21.13 12.25 -22.78
N PRO A 18 -21.30 13.42 -22.14
CA PRO A 18 -20.19 14.10 -21.49
C PRO A 18 -19.51 13.15 -20.49
N PRO A 19 -18.17 13.21 -20.34
CA PRO A 19 -17.46 12.39 -19.37
C PRO A 19 -18.07 12.58 -17.99
N LEU A 20 -18.44 11.47 -17.33
CA LEU A 20 -18.89 11.51 -15.95
C LEU A 20 -17.77 12.12 -15.09
N PRO A 21 -18.09 13.05 -14.16
CA PRO A 21 -17.08 13.56 -13.25
C PRO A 21 -16.49 12.38 -12.46
N PRO A 22 -15.16 12.34 -12.27
CA PRO A 22 -14.55 11.30 -11.45
C PRO A 22 -15.16 11.40 -10.05
N PRO A 23 -15.60 10.30 -9.41
CA PRO A 23 -16.13 10.39 -8.06
C PRO A 23 -14.99 10.81 -7.11
N PRO A 24 -15.00 12.05 -6.57
CA PRO A 24 -13.87 12.56 -5.81
C PRO A 24 -14.08 12.25 -4.32
N GLU A 25 -12.98 11.99 -3.62
CA GLU A 25 -12.86 11.78 -2.16
C GLU A 25 -13.58 10.55 -1.56
N LEU A 26 -14.89 10.36 -1.79
CA LEU A 26 -15.65 9.27 -1.16
C LEU A 26 -15.06 7.87 -1.41
N ILE A 27 -14.44 7.66 -2.57
CA ILE A 27 -13.78 6.38 -2.87
C ILE A 27 -12.40 6.27 -2.19
N GLU A 28 -11.68 7.38 -1.95
CA GLU A 28 -10.41 7.31 -1.17
C GLU A 28 -10.70 7.01 0.29
N ASP A 29 -11.75 7.62 0.84
CA ASP A 29 -12.21 7.36 2.20
C ASP A 29 -12.65 5.91 2.36
N ALA A 30 -13.46 5.38 1.43
CA ALA A 30 -13.85 3.98 1.45
C ALA A 30 -12.66 3.02 1.34
N VAL A 31 -11.69 3.31 0.45
CA VAL A 31 -10.46 2.50 0.32
C VAL A 31 -9.63 2.56 1.61
N THR A 32 -9.52 3.73 2.22
CA THR A 32 -8.85 3.92 3.51
C THR A 32 -9.51 3.05 4.58
N GLU A 33 -10.83 3.08 4.69
CA GLU A 33 -11.61 2.31 5.66
C GLU A 33 -11.48 0.79 5.46
N ILE A 34 -11.42 0.32 4.21
CA ILE A 34 -11.18 -1.09 3.89
C ILE A 34 -9.76 -1.49 4.30
N LEU A 35 -8.77 -0.71 3.88
CA LEU A 35 -7.36 -0.95 4.17
C LEU A 35 -7.06 -0.91 5.66
N LEU A 36 -7.73 -0.02 6.42
CA LEU A 36 -7.58 0.10 7.86
C LEU A 36 -8.02 -1.17 8.60
N ARG A 37 -8.94 -1.95 8.02
CA ARG A 37 -9.45 -3.19 8.62
C ARG A 37 -8.58 -4.42 8.34
N ILE A 38 -7.56 -4.31 7.48
CA ILE A 38 -6.60 -5.40 7.25
C ILE A 38 -5.73 -5.55 8.51
N PRO A 39 -5.59 -6.75 9.10
CA PRO A 39 -4.81 -6.95 10.32
C PRO A 39 -3.30 -6.88 10.06
N PRO A 40 -2.50 -6.45 11.05
CA PRO A 40 -1.05 -6.35 10.93
C PRO A 40 -0.31 -7.70 10.95
N ASP A 41 -0.98 -8.79 11.37
CA ASP A 41 -0.37 -10.13 11.49
C ASP A 41 0.01 -10.73 10.12
N GLU A 42 -0.64 -10.28 9.05
CA GLU A 42 -0.37 -10.71 7.67
C GLU A 42 -0.01 -9.50 6.79
N PRO A 43 1.23 -8.97 6.87
CA PRO A 43 1.64 -7.80 6.09
C PRO A 43 1.60 -8.03 4.57
N ALA A 44 1.59 -9.30 4.14
CA ALA A 44 1.43 -9.68 2.74
C ALA A 44 0.10 -9.17 2.14
N ASP A 45 -0.96 -9.02 2.94
CA ASP A 45 -2.24 -8.49 2.48
C ASP A 45 -2.17 -7.02 2.07
N LEU A 46 -1.47 -6.20 2.86
CA LEU A 46 -1.24 -4.80 2.49
C LEU A 46 -0.42 -4.71 1.19
N VAL A 47 0.56 -5.61 1.01
CA VAL A 47 1.34 -5.69 -0.22
C VAL A 47 0.44 -6.07 -1.40
N ARG A 48 -0.38 -7.12 -1.28
CA ARG A 48 -1.35 -7.52 -2.32
C ARG A 48 -2.31 -6.38 -2.68
N ALA A 49 -2.83 -5.68 -1.67
CA ALA A 49 -3.73 -4.55 -1.84
C ALA A 49 -3.06 -3.39 -2.61
N SER A 50 -1.77 -3.15 -2.41
CA SER A 50 -1.00 -2.13 -3.14
C SER A 50 -0.87 -2.41 -4.64
N LEU A 51 -1.05 -3.67 -5.05
CA LEU A 51 -0.92 -4.11 -6.44
C LEU A 51 -2.25 -4.01 -7.21
N VAL A 52 -3.38 -3.74 -6.54
CA VAL A 52 -4.70 -3.65 -7.18
C VAL A 52 -4.77 -2.45 -8.13
N ASP A 53 -4.37 -1.26 -7.68
CA ASP A 53 -4.31 -0.03 -8.48
C ASP A 53 -3.36 0.99 -7.81
N LYS A 54 -2.86 1.96 -8.59
CA LYS A 54 -2.15 3.17 -8.15
C LYS A 54 -2.86 3.88 -7.00
N ARG A 55 -4.19 3.90 -6.97
CA ARG A 55 -4.97 4.54 -5.90
C ARG A 55 -4.78 3.86 -4.55
N TRP A 56 -4.90 2.54 -4.50
CA TRP A 56 -4.69 1.75 -3.29
C TRP A 56 -3.26 1.88 -2.79
N ARG A 57 -2.29 1.82 -3.72
CA ARG A 57 -0.88 2.08 -3.40
C ARG A 57 -0.68 3.46 -2.78
N ARG A 58 -1.31 4.52 -3.34
CA ARG A 58 -1.20 5.89 -2.83
C ARG A 58 -1.67 6.00 -1.38
N VAL A 59 -2.82 5.41 -1.06
CA VAL A 59 -3.36 5.38 0.31
C VAL A 59 -2.41 4.64 1.25
N LEU A 60 -1.91 3.47 0.86
CA LEU A 60 -0.98 2.68 1.69
C LEU A 60 0.36 3.39 1.97
N THR A 61 0.80 4.25 1.06
CA THR A 61 2.03 5.05 1.23
C THR A 61 1.80 6.40 1.93
N ASP A 62 0.54 6.78 2.20
CA ASP A 62 0.23 8.06 2.82
C ASP A 62 0.58 8.07 4.32
N PRO A 63 1.37 9.06 4.81
CA PRO A 63 1.72 9.16 6.21
C PRO A 63 0.52 9.25 7.17
N ASN A 64 -0.59 9.86 6.76
CA ASN A 64 -1.79 9.95 7.61
C ASN A 64 -2.49 8.60 7.73
N PHE A 65 -2.58 7.83 6.63
CA PHE A 65 -3.02 6.44 6.69
C PHE A 65 -2.13 5.62 7.63
N LEU A 66 -0.81 5.67 7.48
CA LEU A 66 0.12 4.89 8.31
C LEU A 66 0.01 5.23 9.80
N ARG A 67 -0.21 6.50 10.14
CA ARG A 67 -0.47 6.93 11.53
C ARG A 67 -1.78 6.33 12.05
N ARG A 68 -2.88 6.51 11.31
CA ARG A 68 -4.20 5.93 11.67
C ARG A 68 -4.15 4.42 11.80
N TYR A 69 -3.45 3.73 10.91
CA TYR A 69 -3.28 2.28 10.94
C TYR A 69 -2.58 1.81 12.22
N ARG A 70 -1.51 2.48 12.64
CA ARG A 70 -0.80 2.18 13.89
C ARG A 70 -1.63 2.49 15.14
N GLU A 71 -2.39 3.59 15.11
CA GLU A 71 -3.30 3.96 16.20
C GLU A 71 -4.46 2.96 16.34
N PHE A 72 -5.03 2.54 15.22
CA PHE A 72 -6.16 1.61 15.15
C PHE A 72 -5.77 0.20 15.61
N HIS A 73 -4.62 -0.31 15.15
CA HIS A 73 -4.17 -1.68 15.47
C HIS A 73 -3.29 -1.78 16.73
N ARG A 74 -2.93 -0.65 17.36
CA ARG A 74 -1.91 -0.54 18.42
C ARG A 74 -0.54 -1.05 17.95
N THR A 75 0.49 -0.91 18.79
CA THR A 75 1.90 -1.18 18.42
C THR A 75 2.05 -2.63 17.93
N PRO A 76 2.26 -2.88 16.61
CA PRO A 76 2.66 -4.19 16.14
C PRO A 76 4.03 -4.52 16.76
N PRO A 77 4.33 -5.80 17.05
CA PRO A 77 5.60 -6.16 17.69
C PRO A 77 6.75 -5.55 16.89
N LEU A 78 7.56 -4.73 17.56
CA LEU A 78 8.74 -4.13 16.94
C LEU A 78 9.65 -5.29 16.50
N LEU A 79 9.82 -5.46 15.19
CA LEU A 79 10.67 -6.53 14.64
C LEU A 79 12.15 -6.24 14.93
N GLY A 80 12.53 -4.96 14.91
CA GLY A 80 13.84 -4.45 15.26
C GLY A 80 14.07 -3.04 14.71
N PHE A 81 15.25 -2.48 14.95
CA PHE A 81 15.66 -1.15 14.49
C PHE A 81 17.08 -1.17 13.90
N PHE A 82 17.40 -0.22 13.02
CA PHE A 82 18.75 -0.10 12.45
C PHE A 82 19.59 0.91 13.25
N GLN A 83 20.74 0.46 13.75
CA GLN A 83 21.75 1.27 14.43
C GLN A 83 22.81 1.72 13.42
N ASN A 84 22.81 3.01 13.09
CA ASN A 84 23.69 3.62 12.08
C ASN A 84 25.07 4.02 12.62
N HIS A 85 25.43 3.62 13.85
CA HIS A 85 26.72 3.94 14.48
C HIS A 85 27.52 2.65 14.74
N PRO A 86 28.23 2.12 13.73
CA PRO A 86 29.27 1.13 13.99
C PRO A 86 30.50 1.78 14.65
N PRO A 87 31.26 1.05 15.48
CA PRO A 87 32.62 1.42 15.85
C PRO A 87 33.45 1.72 14.59
N ALA A 88 34.39 2.66 14.68
CA ALA A 88 35.10 3.27 13.54
C ALA A 88 35.89 2.27 12.64
N ASP A 89 35.97 1.02 13.07
CA ASP A 89 36.80 -0.08 12.58
C ASP A 89 36.02 -1.15 11.81
N VAL A 90 34.68 -1.09 11.78
CA VAL A 90 33.84 -1.99 10.96
C VAL A 90 32.96 -1.13 10.05
N GLY A 91 33.05 -1.37 8.75
CA GLY A 91 32.48 -0.52 7.69
C GLY A 91 31.03 -0.05 7.89
N THR A 92 30.67 1.00 7.16
CA THR A 92 29.47 1.86 7.20
C THR A 92 28.10 1.17 7.02
N MET A 93 27.98 -0.13 7.27
CA MET A 93 26.70 -0.81 7.20
C MET A 93 25.91 -0.65 8.51
N PRO A 94 24.66 -0.19 8.43
CA PRO A 94 23.81 -0.07 9.61
C PRO A 94 23.46 -1.45 10.17
N ARG A 95 23.59 -1.62 11.48
CA ARG A 95 23.34 -2.89 12.17
C ARG A 95 21.87 -3.01 12.52
N PHE A 96 21.19 -4.06 12.07
CA PHE A 96 19.83 -4.35 12.55
C PHE A 96 19.87 -4.97 13.96
N VAL A 97 19.11 -4.40 14.89
CA VAL A 97 18.93 -4.87 16.26
C VAL A 97 17.49 -5.37 16.40
N ALA A 98 17.32 -6.68 16.49
CA ALA A 98 16.00 -7.28 16.74
C ALA A 98 15.51 -6.95 18.15
N THR A 99 14.21 -6.64 18.28
CA THR A 99 13.58 -6.29 19.58
C THR A 99 12.62 -7.36 20.09
N THR A 100 12.41 -8.43 19.32
CA THR A 100 11.68 -9.62 19.73
C THR A 100 12.60 -10.83 19.76
N ALA A 101 12.49 -11.67 20.80
CA ALA A 101 13.23 -12.93 20.90
C ALA A 101 12.69 -14.02 19.95
N ALA A 102 11.67 -13.72 19.14
CA ALA A 102 11.06 -14.62 18.18
C ALA A 102 11.85 -14.73 16.86
N SER A 103 13.19 -14.65 16.91
CA SER A 103 13.99 -15.09 15.77
C SER A 103 13.99 -16.63 15.77
N PRO A 104 13.46 -17.31 14.74
CA PRO A 104 13.60 -18.77 14.62
C PRO A 104 15.05 -19.19 14.38
N PHE A 105 15.97 -18.22 14.21
CA PHE A 105 17.40 -18.43 14.06
C PHE A 105 18.11 -18.15 15.38
N PRO A 106 18.90 -19.12 15.91
CA PRO A 106 19.74 -18.91 17.08
C PRO A 106 20.65 -17.69 16.86
N GLN A 107 20.64 -16.75 17.81
CA GLN A 107 21.64 -15.70 17.85
C GLN A 107 22.97 -16.35 18.21
N PRO A 108 24.05 -16.16 17.43
CA PRO A 108 25.36 -16.63 17.87
C PRO A 108 25.72 -15.88 19.15
N GLU A 109 25.82 -16.61 20.26
CA GLU A 109 26.45 -16.10 21.47
C GLU A 109 27.90 -15.75 21.12
N PHE A 110 28.16 -14.47 20.93
CA PHE A 110 29.53 -13.95 20.90
C PHE A 110 30.10 -14.11 22.31
N GLY A 111 30.65 -15.30 22.55
CA GLY A 111 31.35 -15.65 23.77
C GLY A 111 32.50 -14.68 23.98
N GLY A 112 32.42 -13.94 25.09
CA GLY A 112 33.59 -13.28 25.65
C GLY A 112 34.65 -14.32 25.99
N LYS A 113 35.86 -14.05 25.52
CA LYS A 113 37.12 -14.54 26.08
C LYS A 113 38.20 -13.57 25.60
N GLU A 114 38.61 -12.69 26.51
CA GLU A 114 39.89 -12.76 27.25
C GLU A 114 40.98 -11.99 26.51
#